data_AF-A0A238DM34-F1
#
_entry.id   AF-A0A238DM34-F1
#
_cell.length_a   1.000
_cell.length_b   1.000
_cell.length_c   1.000
_cell.angle_alpha   90.00
_cell.angle_beta   90.00
_cell.angle_gamma   90.00
#
_symmetry.space_group_name_H-M   'P 1'
#
loop_
_entity.id
_entity.type
_entity.pdbx_description
1 polymer ?
#
loop_
_entity_poly.entity_id
_entity_poly.type
_entity_poly.pdbx_seq_one_letter_code
_entity_poly.pdbx_strand_id
1 'polypeptide(L)'
;MSLDEYLQLLLEDSYIIDEALIVGPYVTSGFFRHLSEIGGEKGKAYPRSKLAILADDGWDQQQLDSIKELYETSKNTNREIKIFRASPRNKSGLVHAKIYFLTLRNKSKTYTKRILLLGSANASEQGFGLHAESLINIDIGSLDQKSKSGLLSYLNQLQGGNDTPQLSVKIGRGSWIALPEIKVSSQVSYSGFDAWLRRGRLCHKYQSETSFGRLFVKLEKPFPPNQLEKPFIDNGLSSETDTQVFSRRYINENLEEVDEEKSPRWRGQYFVETLYGHWTSSECFEDLESHFVGVNPETRKKVVNAIAEASDADRNAWLERFSDAIKNATETIQNPEDLKIYFKVTKDGDVNLSHYRKNAKNKLQSDISLAQSANFNQRYISGYSFPRLPSLGEEHEDFALDWCASILNKLKRQRVTNKIVLKIREALDGETPQSASELLDKLRTEWDGSFHSSLVKFYLEDDNFSDT
;
A
#
# COMPACT_ATOMS: atom_id res chain seq x y z
N MET A 1 11.46 -28.23 -7.50
CA MET A 1 10.62 -28.66 -6.37
C MET A 1 10.01 -27.40 -5.78
N SER A 2 8.70 -27.28 -5.77
CA SER A 2 8.01 -26.12 -5.17
C SER A 2 8.12 -26.16 -3.63
N LEU A 3 7.83 -25.04 -2.95
CA LEU A 3 7.75 -25.06 -1.48
C LEU A 3 6.71 -26.07 -0.99
N ASP A 4 5.59 -26.22 -1.69
CA ASP A 4 4.52 -27.14 -1.29
C ASP A 4 5.02 -28.58 -1.32
N GLU A 5 5.70 -28.96 -2.39
CA GLU A 5 6.35 -30.27 -2.51
C GLU A 5 7.42 -30.45 -1.43
N TYR A 6 8.24 -29.43 -1.20
CA TYR A 6 9.31 -29.49 -0.22
C TYR A 6 8.81 -29.54 1.23
N LEU A 7 7.82 -28.72 1.60
CA LEU A 7 7.19 -28.74 2.92
C LEU A 7 6.39 -30.01 3.11
N GLN A 8 5.73 -30.55 2.09
CA GLN A 8 5.08 -31.86 2.18
C GLN A 8 6.10 -32.97 2.42
N LEU A 9 7.24 -32.94 1.74
CA LEU A 9 8.35 -33.87 1.98
C LEU A 9 8.95 -33.71 3.38
N LEU A 10 9.10 -32.47 3.85
CA LEU A 10 9.66 -32.14 5.17
C LEU A 10 8.70 -32.48 6.31
N LEU A 11 7.39 -32.37 6.07
CA LEU A 11 6.29 -32.67 6.97
C LEU A 11 5.72 -34.07 6.72
N GLU A 12 6.60 -35.08 6.61
CA GLU A 12 6.27 -36.52 6.59
C GLU A 12 4.95 -36.79 7.36
N ASP A 13 4.11 -37.76 6.96
CA ASP A 13 2.71 -37.90 7.40
C ASP A 13 2.40 -37.81 8.91
N SER A 14 3.41 -37.94 9.75
CA SER A 14 3.37 -37.84 11.21
C SER A 14 3.74 -36.47 11.82
N TYR A 15 4.34 -35.51 11.10
CA TYR A 15 4.83 -34.24 11.67
C TYR A 15 3.97 -33.02 11.31
N ILE A 16 4.04 -32.01 12.18
CA ILE A 16 3.40 -30.69 12.04
C ILE A 16 4.39 -29.61 12.49
N ILE A 17 4.26 -28.39 11.95
CA ILE A 17 5.01 -27.24 12.47
C ILE A 17 4.37 -26.78 13.78
N ASP A 18 5.09 -26.96 14.89
CA ASP A 18 4.66 -26.48 16.20
C ASP A 18 5.05 -25.02 16.40
N GLU A 19 6.33 -24.72 16.20
CA GLU A 19 6.89 -23.37 16.32
C GLU A 19 7.65 -22.97 15.06
N ALA A 20 7.59 -21.69 14.70
CA ALA A 20 8.38 -21.11 13.63
C ALA A 20 9.01 -19.78 14.04
N LEU A 21 10.26 -19.58 13.63
CA LEU A 21 10.94 -18.29 13.56
C LEU A 21 11.21 -17.98 12.10
N ILE A 22 10.76 -16.81 11.64
CA ILE A 22 10.94 -16.33 10.26
C ILE A 22 11.69 -15.00 10.33
N VAL A 23 12.88 -14.94 9.72
CA VAL A 23 13.67 -13.73 9.55
C VAL A 23 13.72 -13.43 8.06
N GLY A 24 13.40 -12.21 7.66
CA GLY A 24 13.47 -11.83 6.25
C GLY A 24 13.10 -10.37 6.00
N PRO A 25 13.54 -9.82 4.85
CA PRO A 25 13.26 -8.43 4.54
C PRO A 25 11.80 -8.19 4.15
N TYR A 26 11.14 -9.17 3.52
CA TYR A 26 9.82 -9.02 2.92
C TYR A 26 8.89 -10.16 3.35
N VAL A 27 8.24 -10.00 4.50
CA VAL A 27 7.32 -10.99 5.06
C VAL A 27 5.88 -10.57 4.79
N THR A 28 5.10 -11.36 4.05
CA THR A 28 3.73 -10.97 3.64
C THR A 28 2.65 -11.85 4.26
N SER A 29 1.44 -11.29 4.42
CA SER A 29 0.26 -12.05 4.86
C SER A 29 -0.17 -13.15 3.88
N GLY A 30 0.10 -12.96 2.58
CA GLY A 30 -0.13 -13.96 1.54
C GLY A 30 0.61 -15.27 1.80
N PHE A 31 1.89 -15.18 2.20
CA PHE A 31 2.68 -16.35 2.56
C PHE A 31 2.03 -17.20 3.67
N PHE A 32 1.50 -16.56 4.71
CA PHE A 32 0.85 -17.29 5.81
C PHE A 32 -0.50 -17.86 5.42
N ARG A 33 -1.27 -17.19 4.55
CA ARG A 33 -2.49 -17.77 3.96
C ARG A 33 -2.15 -19.02 3.19
N HIS A 34 -1.11 -18.96 2.36
CA HIS A 34 -0.60 -20.11 1.61
C HIS A 34 -0.17 -21.26 2.56
N LEU A 35 0.63 -20.98 3.60
CA LEU A 35 0.99 -22.00 4.61
C LEU A 35 -0.22 -22.63 5.32
N SER A 36 -1.33 -21.89 5.46
CA SER A 36 -2.55 -22.39 6.09
C SER A 36 -3.28 -23.42 5.22
N GLU A 37 -3.06 -23.35 3.90
CA GLU A 37 -3.64 -24.25 2.90
C GLU A 37 -2.78 -25.51 2.68
N ILE A 38 -1.47 -25.43 2.92
CA ILE A 38 -0.55 -26.56 2.76
C ILE A 38 -0.77 -27.62 3.85
N GLY A 39 -1.03 -28.86 3.41
CA GLY A 39 -1.17 -30.03 4.27
C GLY A 39 -2.61 -30.44 4.58
N GLY A 40 -3.59 -29.97 3.80
CA GLY A 40 -5.01 -30.37 3.85
C GLY A 40 -5.82 -29.63 4.93
N GLU A 41 -6.98 -30.19 5.34
CA GLU A 41 -7.98 -29.59 6.24
C GLU A 41 -7.46 -29.06 7.60
N LYS A 42 -6.18 -29.28 7.95
CA LYS A 42 -5.57 -28.87 9.22
C LYS A 42 -4.28 -28.06 9.07
N GLY A 43 -3.93 -27.59 7.86
CA GLY A 43 -2.78 -26.71 7.59
C GLY A 43 -1.51 -27.16 8.31
N LYS A 44 -0.94 -28.32 7.95
CA LYS A 44 0.21 -28.93 8.68
C LYS A 44 1.43 -28.00 8.73
N ALA A 45 1.56 -27.13 7.72
CA ALA A 45 2.65 -26.16 7.60
C ALA A 45 2.38 -24.84 8.37
N TYR A 46 1.18 -24.64 8.90
CA TYR A 46 0.87 -23.44 9.67
C TYR A 46 1.33 -23.60 11.12
N PRO A 47 2.19 -22.70 11.65
CA PRO A 47 2.71 -22.81 13.02
C PRO A 47 1.59 -22.89 14.06
N ARG A 48 1.63 -23.89 14.94
CA ARG A 48 0.50 -24.17 15.85
C ARG A 48 0.51 -23.44 17.17
N SER A 49 1.67 -23.31 17.80
CA SER A 49 1.80 -22.78 19.16
C SER A 49 2.50 -21.44 19.18
N LYS A 50 3.61 -21.30 18.44
CA LYS A 50 4.41 -20.07 18.46
C LYS A 50 4.90 -19.65 17.09
N LEU A 51 4.73 -18.37 16.78
CA LEU A 51 5.29 -17.71 15.60
C LEU A 51 6.10 -16.49 16.03
N ALA A 52 7.38 -16.46 15.68
CA ALA A 52 8.22 -15.28 15.79
C ALA A 52 8.59 -14.77 14.39
N ILE A 53 8.41 -13.48 14.14
CA ILE A 53 8.75 -12.84 12.88
C ILE A 53 9.75 -11.72 13.19
N LEU A 54 10.88 -11.73 12.52
CA LEU A 54 11.83 -10.63 12.46
C LEU A 54 11.79 -10.09 11.05
N ALA A 55 11.02 -9.03 10.87
CA ALA A 55 10.98 -8.31 9.61
C ALA A 55 12.00 -7.19 9.63
N ASP A 56 12.51 -6.83 8.46
CA ASP A 56 13.32 -5.63 8.31
C ASP A 56 12.61 -4.40 8.89
N ASP A 57 13.37 -3.49 9.50
CA ASP A 57 12.83 -2.31 10.18
C ASP A 57 12.11 -1.35 9.21
N GLY A 58 12.50 -1.35 7.93
CA GLY A 58 11.84 -0.62 6.85
C GLY A 58 10.55 -1.27 6.34
N TRP A 59 10.21 -2.48 6.78
CA TRP A 59 9.07 -3.22 6.23
C TRP A 59 7.70 -2.66 6.66
N ASP A 60 6.68 -2.85 5.82
CA ASP A 60 5.34 -2.29 6.06
C ASP A 60 4.69 -2.84 7.34
N GLN A 61 4.38 -1.94 8.29
CA GLN A 61 3.66 -2.28 9.52
C GLN A 61 2.26 -2.85 9.24
N GLN A 62 1.54 -2.37 8.22
CA GLN A 62 0.22 -2.87 7.88
C GLN A 62 0.26 -4.33 7.43
N GLN A 63 1.31 -4.75 6.71
CA GLN A 63 1.52 -6.15 6.38
C GLN A 63 1.76 -6.99 7.64
N LEU A 64 2.56 -6.50 8.58
CA LEU A 64 2.82 -7.17 9.84
C LEU A 64 1.56 -7.28 10.71
N ASP A 65 0.75 -6.22 10.76
CA ASP A 65 -0.53 -6.21 11.46
C ASP A 65 -1.51 -7.20 10.81
N SER A 66 -1.55 -7.26 9.48
CA SER A 66 -2.37 -8.24 8.75
C SER A 66 -1.94 -9.68 9.03
N ILE A 67 -0.64 -9.94 9.16
CA ILE A 67 -0.12 -11.26 9.56
C ILE A 67 -0.54 -11.58 11.00
N LYS A 68 -0.45 -10.60 11.90
CA LYS A 68 -0.84 -10.75 13.30
C LYS A 68 -2.33 -11.07 13.41
N GLU A 69 -3.18 -10.30 12.76
CA GLU A 69 -4.62 -10.52 12.70
C GLU A 69 -4.94 -11.90 12.13
N LEU A 70 -4.31 -12.31 11.02
CA LEU A 70 -4.50 -13.63 10.42
C LEU A 70 -4.14 -14.77 11.40
N TYR A 71 -3.06 -14.59 12.18
CA TYR A 71 -2.61 -15.60 13.14
C TYR A 71 -3.51 -15.65 14.39
N GLU A 72 -3.94 -14.50 14.90
CA GLU A 72 -4.76 -14.38 16.11
C GLU A 72 -6.24 -14.76 15.88
N THR A 73 -6.80 -14.46 14.70
CA THR A 73 -8.20 -14.79 14.36
C THR A 73 -8.43 -16.27 14.05
N SER A 74 -7.36 -17.05 13.93
CA SER A 74 -7.44 -18.49 13.76
C SER A 74 -8.05 -19.17 15.00
N LYS A 75 -8.86 -20.22 14.82
CA LYS A 75 -9.70 -20.88 15.86
C LYS A 75 -8.96 -21.53 17.06
N ASN A 76 -7.67 -21.26 17.26
CA ASN A 76 -6.84 -21.87 18.31
C ASN A 76 -6.48 -20.84 19.39
N THR A 77 -7.01 -21.02 20.60
CA THR A 77 -6.91 -20.05 21.71
C THR A 77 -5.55 -19.97 22.41
N ASN A 78 -4.57 -20.83 22.05
CA ASN A 78 -3.26 -20.92 22.72
C ASN A 78 -2.09 -20.60 21.77
N ARG A 79 -2.28 -19.65 20.86
CA ARG A 79 -1.27 -19.21 19.89
C ARG A 79 -0.55 -17.97 20.38
N GLU A 80 0.79 -18.00 20.37
CA GLU A 80 1.64 -16.84 20.65
C GLU A 80 2.26 -16.34 19.34
N ILE A 81 2.08 -15.06 19.03
CA ILE A 81 2.81 -14.39 17.95
C ILE A 81 3.66 -13.26 18.52
N LYS A 82 4.91 -13.21 18.08
CA LYS A 82 5.81 -12.08 18.31
C LYS A 82 6.31 -11.56 16.99
N ILE A 83 6.17 -10.26 16.78
CA ILE A 83 6.72 -9.58 15.62
C ILE A 83 7.72 -8.57 16.15
N PHE A 84 8.94 -8.65 15.63
CA PHE A 84 10.04 -7.76 15.93
C PHE A 84 10.55 -7.12 14.65
N ARG A 85 11.21 -5.97 14.83
CA ARG A 85 11.98 -5.33 13.78
C ARG A 85 13.43 -5.75 13.89
N ALA A 86 14.07 -5.91 12.74
CA ALA A 86 15.45 -6.33 12.65
C ALA A 86 16.22 -5.33 11.78
N SER A 87 17.39 -4.91 12.25
CA SER A 87 18.32 -4.07 11.51
C SER A 87 19.73 -4.66 11.60
N PRO A 88 20.64 -4.33 10.65
CA PRO A 88 22.07 -4.52 10.87
C PRO A 88 22.54 -3.73 12.11
N ARG A 89 23.59 -4.20 12.79
CA ARG A 89 24.14 -3.50 13.98
C ARG A 89 24.57 -2.05 13.69
N ASN A 90 25.11 -1.82 12.50
CA ASN A 90 25.59 -0.50 12.08
C ASN A 90 24.46 0.40 11.58
N LYS A 91 23.18 -0.01 11.68
CA LYS A 91 22.00 0.78 11.29
C LYS A 91 21.95 1.23 9.82
N SER A 92 22.90 0.82 8.99
CA SER A 92 22.90 1.07 7.55
C SER A 92 22.56 -0.21 6.79
N GLY A 93 21.46 -0.17 6.03
CA GLY A 93 21.03 -1.25 5.15
C GLY A 93 20.01 -2.21 5.78
N LEU A 94 19.76 -3.33 5.08
CA LEU A 94 18.65 -4.23 5.37
C LEU A 94 19.12 -5.53 6.01
N VAL A 95 18.27 -6.15 6.83
CA VAL A 95 18.41 -7.55 7.20
C VAL A 95 17.97 -8.40 6.02
N HIS A 96 18.85 -8.52 5.03
CA HIS A 96 18.60 -9.27 3.79
C HIS A 96 18.71 -10.81 3.98
N ALA A 97 18.92 -11.26 5.22
CA ALA A 97 19.00 -12.67 5.59
C ALA A 97 17.61 -13.30 5.65
N LYS A 98 17.46 -14.47 5.00
CA LYS A 98 16.21 -15.22 4.94
C LYS A 98 16.39 -16.53 5.69
N ILE A 99 15.90 -16.55 6.92
CA ILE A 99 16.13 -17.61 7.90
C ILE A 99 14.78 -18.15 8.34
N TYR A 100 14.59 -19.47 8.22
CA TYR A 100 13.40 -20.15 8.69
C TYR A 100 13.83 -21.22 9.67
N PHE A 101 13.52 -21.05 10.94
CA PHE A 101 13.75 -22.05 11.96
C PHE A 101 12.42 -22.68 12.37
N LEU A 102 12.31 -23.98 12.13
CA LEU A 102 11.08 -24.74 12.30
C LEU A 102 11.28 -25.80 13.39
N THR A 103 10.41 -25.77 14.39
CA THR A 103 10.28 -26.86 15.36
C THR A 103 9.09 -27.72 14.96
N LEU A 104 9.39 -28.94 14.51
CA LEU A 104 8.41 -29.93 14.12
C LEU A 104 8.10 -30.84 15.29
N ARG A 105 6.83 -31.08 15.56
CA ARG A 105 6.41 -32.15 16.48
C ARG A 105 5.64 -33.21 15.73
N ASN A 106 5.81 -34.45 16.15
CA ASN A 106 4.95 -35.51 15.65
C ASN A 106 3.52 -35.38 16.24
N LYS A 107 2.54 -36.05 15.65
CA LYS A 107 1.12 -36.02 16.09
C LYS A 107 0.93 -36.43 17.55
N SER A 108 1.75 -37.34 18.08
CA SER A 108 1.72 -37.76 19.48
C SER A 108 2.47 -36.82 20.44
N LYS A 109 3.12 -35.76 19.91
CA LYS A 109 3.94 -34.79 20.66
C LYS A 109 5.12 -35.39 21.43
N THR A 110 5.53 -36.62 21.11
CA THR A 110 6.62 -37.34 21.79
C THR A 110 7.98 -37.05 21.19
N TYR A 111 8.04 -36.74 19.89
CA TYR A 111 9.27 -36.46 19.18
C TYR A 111 9.28 -35.05 18.62
N THR A 112 10.43 -34.38 18.77
CA THR A 112 10.66 -33.03 18.27
C THR A 112 11.85 -33.04 17.32
N LYS A 113 11.65 -32.54 16.10
CA LYS A 113 12.70 -32.30 15.11
C LYS A 113 12.85 -30.80 14.93
N ARG A 114 14.09 -30.35 14.73
CA ARG A 114 14.42 -28.92 14.56
C ARG A 114 15.17 -28.74 13.26
N ILE A 115 14.63 -27.88 12.40
CA ILE A 115 15.16 -27.66 11.05
C ILE A 115 15.45 -26.19 10.86
N LEU A 116 16.57 -25.89 10.23
CA LEU A 116 16.92 -24.57 9.75
C LEU A 116 16.89 -24.57 8.22
N LEU A 117 16.17 -23.62 7.64
CA LEU A 117 16.22 -23.31 6.21
C LEU A 117 16.88 -21.95 6.02
N LEU A 118 17.83 -21.87 5.09
CA LEU A 118 18.53 -20.63 4.73
C LEU A 118 18.54 -20.50 3.20
N GLY A 119 18.36 -19.29 2.66
CA GLY A 119 18.50 -19.11 1.22
C GLY A 119 18.02 -17.78 0.67
N SER A 120 17.55 -17.79 -0.57
CA SER A 120 17.17 -16.59 -1.33
C SER A 120 15.67 -16.28 -1.29
N ALA A 121 14.83 -17.25 -0.92
CA ALA A 121 13.37 -17.11 -0.87
C ALA A 121 12.88 -16.17 0.24
N ASN A 122 12.16 -15.11 -0.14
CA ASN A 122 11.42 -14.25 0.80
C ASN A 122 10.13 -14.93 1.26
N ALA A 123 9.69 -14.66 2.50
CA ALA A 123 8.42 -15.12 3.08
C ALA A 123 7.21 -14.43 2.42
N SER A 124 7.03 -14.70 1.14
CA SER A 124 6.05 -14.13 0.23
C SER A 124 5.50 -15.24 -0.69
N GLU A 125 4.35 -15.02 -1.32
CA GLU A 125 3.80 -15.95 -2.33
C GLU A 125 4.76 -16.07 -3.52
N GLN A 126 5.39 -14.97 -3.93
CA GLN A 126 6.33 -14.94 -5.05
C GLN A 126 7.58 -15.76 -4.75
N GLY A 127 8.22 -15.48 -3.60
CA GLY A 127 9.46 -16.12 -3.19
C GLY A 127 9.33 -17.62 -2.86
N PHE A 128 8.12 -18.16 -2.74
CA PHE A 128 7.94 -19.58 -2.44
C PHE A 128 7.01 -20.34 -3.39
N GLY A 129 6.26 -19.64 -4.24
CA GLY A 129 5.32 -20.24 -5.19
C GLY A 129 5.65 -19.99 -6.67
N LEU A 130 6.38 -18.92 -7.01
CA LEU A 130 6.56 -18.49 -8.41
C LEU A 130 8.02 -18.40 -8.85
N HIS A 131 8.93 -17.94 -7.99
CA HIS A 131 10.32 -17.71 -8.35
C HIS A 131 11.18 -18.96 -8.16
N ALA A 132 12.22 -19.11 -8.98
CA ALA A 132 13.23 -20.14 -8.79
C ALA A 132 14.20 -19.70 -7.67
N GLU A 133 14.02 -20.27 -6.48
CA GLU A 133 14.80 -19.93 -5.30
C GLU A 133 15.67 -21.11 -4.82
N SER A 134 16.75 -20.79 -4.11
CA SER A 134 17.65 -21.78 -3.53
C SER A 134 17.55 -21.77 -2.01
N LEU A 135 17.37 -22.96 -1.41
CA LEU A 135 17.32 -23.15 0.04
C LEU A 135 18.25 -24.28 0.46
N ILE A 136 18.95 -24.07 1.56
CA ILE A 136 19.74 -25.08 2.27
C ILE A 136 18.90 -25.58 3.45
N ASN A 137 18.71 -26.88 3.54
CA ASN A 137 18.08 -27.56 4.68
C ASN A 137 19.15 -28.09 5.63
N ILE A 138 19.08 -27.71 6.90
CA ILE A 138 19.94 -28.23 7.95
C ILE A 138 19.07 -28.87 9.03
N ASP A 139 19.20 -30.19 9.17
CA ASP A 139 18.71 -30.89 10.36
C ASP A 139 19.65 -30.59 11.53
N ILE A 140 19.18 -29.75 12.47
CA ILE A 140 19.97 -29.33 13.64
C ILE A 140 20.33 -30.53 14.53
N GLY A 141 19.55 -31.62 14.49
CA GLY A 141 19.84 -32.84 15.22
C GLY A 141 21.10 -33.56 14.75
N SER A 142 21.51 -33.35 13.49
CA SER A 142 22.67 -34.00 12.87
C SER A 142 24.01 -33.29 13.13
N LEU A 143 23.96 -32.07 13.68
CA LEU A 143 25.14 -31.26 13.94
C LEU A 143 25.92 -31.77 15.16
N ASP A 144 27.24 -31.49 15.19
CA ASP A 144 28.04 -31.69 16.39
C ASP A 144 27.53 -30.82 17.55
N GLN A 145 27.82 -31.23 18.78
CA GLN A 145 27.25 -30.61 19.98
C GLN A 145 27.58 -29.12 20.11
N LYS A 146 28.77 -28.68 19.68
CA LYS A 146 29.18 -27.27 19.74
C LYS A 146 28.39 -26.45 18.73
N SER A 147 28.35 -26.90 17.48
CA SER A 147 27.59 -26.28 16.39
C SER A 147 26.10 -26.20 16.71
N LYS A 148 25.52 -27.30 17.19
CA LYS A 148 24.11 -27.37 17.64
C LYS A 148 23.80 -26.37 18.75
N SER A 149 24.64 -26.30 19.78
CA SER A 149 24.41 -25.42 20.93
C SER A 149 24.54 -23.94 20.54
N GLY A 150 25.55 -23.58 19.74
CA GLY A 150 25.72 -22.22 19.24
C GLY A 150 24.55 -21.78 18.36
N LEU A 151 24.14 -22.64 17.44
CA LEU A 151 23.02 -22.35 16.53
C LEU A 151 21.69 -22.20 17.27
N LEU A 152 21.37 -23.11 18.19
CA LEU A 152 20.15 -23.00 19.00
C LEU A 152 20.17 -21.76 19.89
N SER A 153 21.33 -21.39 20.46
CA SER A 153 21.46 -20.15 21.23
C SER A 153 21.14 -18.92 20.39
N TYR A 154 21.72 -18.82 19.19
CA TYR A 154 21.45 -17.72 18.26
C TYR A 154 19.97 -17.64 17.87
N LEU A 155 19.38 -18.76 17.45
CA LEU A 155 17.97 -18.79 17.01
C LEU A 155 16.99 -18.51 18.17
N ASN A 156 17.27 -19.03 19.36
CA ASN A 156 16.44 -18.77 20.54
C ASN A 156 16.52 -17.30 21.00
N GLN A 157 17.69 -16.65 20.86
CA GLN A 157 17.84 -15.22 21.12
C GLN A 157 16.95 -14.39 20.18
N LEU A 158 17.00 -14.66 18.87
CA LEU A 158 16.12 -14.00 17.89
C LEU A 158 14.64 -14.27 18.19
N GLN A 159 14.26 -15.52 18.45
CA GLN A 159 12.87 -15.89 18.80
C GLN A 159 12.40 -15.21 20.10
N GLY A 160 13.32 -14.85 20.99
CA GLY A 160 13.08 -14.10 22.21
C GLY A 160 13.09 -12.58 22.04
N GLY A 161 13.44 -12.06 20.86
CA GLY A 161 13.51 -10.63 20.60
C GLY A 161 14.82 -9.97 21.05
N ASN A 162 15.92 -10.72 21.11
CA ASN A 162 17.23 -10.22 21.54
C ASN A 162 18.20 -10.07 20.36
N ASP A 163 19.09 -9.10 20.47
CA ASP A 163 20.24 -8.93 19.58
C ASP A 163 21.09 -10.21 19.54
N THR A 164 21.66 -10.51 18.38
CA THR A 164 22.54 -11.68 18.20
C THR A 164 23.83 -11.30 17.50
N PRO A 165 25.00 -11.73 18.00
CA PRO A 165 26.27 -11.56 17.30
C PRO A 165 26.34 -12.46 16.07
N GLN A 166 27.24 -12.14 15.13
CA GLN A 166 27.56 -13.01 14.01
C GLN A 166 27.95 -14.42 14.51
N LEU A 167 27.46 -15.45 13.83
CA LEU A 167 27.75 -16.84 14.18
C LEU A 167 28.18 -17.65 12.96
N SER A 168 29.31 -18.34 13.07
CA SER A 168 29.75 -19.33 12.08
C SER A 168 29.57 -20.74 12.62
N VAL A 169 28.85 -21.58 11.88
CA VAL A 169 28.51 -22.96 12.28
C VAL A 169 29.00 -23.94 11.24
N LYS A 170 29.64 -25.02 11.69
CA LYS A 170 30.05 -26.12 10.82
C LYS A 170 28.88 -27.07 10.61
N ILE A 171 28.54 -27.36 9.35
CA ILE A 171 27.40 -28.24 9.01
C ILE A 171 27.84 -29.61 8.47
N GLY A 172 29.14 -29.78 8.19
CA GLY A 172 29.68 -31.03 7.66
C GLY A 172 31.19 -30.98 7.43
N ARG A 173 31.71 -31.92 6.63
CA ARG A 173 33.13 -31.97 6.27
C ARG A 173 33.48 -30.83 5.31
N GLY A 174 33.98 -29.72 5.86
CA GLY A 174 34.46 -28.57 5.09
C GLY A 174 33.40 -27.51 4.78
N SER A 175 32.14 -27.73 5.16
CA SER A 175 31.02 -26.81 4.91
C SER A 175 30.64 -26.04 6.17
N TRP A 176 30.39 -24.74 5.99
CA TRP A 176 30.06 -23.81 7.05
C TRP A 176 28.92 -22.90 6.62
N ILE A 177 28.12 -22.46 7.57
CA ILE A 177 27.19 -21.33 7.41
C ILE A 177 27.66 -20.17 8.26
N ALA A 178 27.49 -18.96 7.74
CA ALA A 178 27.71 -17.72 8.49
C ALA A 178 26.35 -17.01 8.63
N LEU A 179 25.88 -16.89 9.87
CA LEU A 179 24.70 -16.10 10.22
C LEU A 179 25.15 -14.69 10.60
N PRO A 180 24.46 -13.65 10.09
CA PRO A 180 24.87 -12.27 10.32
C PRO A 180 24.68 -11.88 11.78
N GLU A 181 25.27 -10.74 12.15
CA GLU A 181 24.86 -10.05 13.37
C GLU A 181 23.52 -9.35 13.10
N ILE A 182 22.55 -9.48 14.03
CA ILE A 182 21.21 -8.91 13.91
C ILE A 182 20.88 -8.14 15.18
N LYS A 183 20.48 -6.88 15.00
CA LYS A 183 19.91 -6.06 16.06
C LYS A 183 18.40 -6.19 16.01
N VAL A 184 17.76 -6.41 17.16
CA VAL A 184 16.32 -6.61 17.28
C VAL A 184 15.72 -5.48 18.09
N SER A 185 14.67 -4.85 17.56
CA SER A 185 13.91 -3.82 18.25
C SER A 185 12.43 -4.17 18.29
N SER A 186 11.78 -3.82 19.40
CA SER A 186 10.33 -3.90 19.56
C SER A 186 9.60 -2.73 18.89
N GLN A 187 10.32 -1.68 18.53
CA GLN A 187 9.82 -0.49 17.85
C GLN A 187 10.47 -0.36 16.48
N VAL A 188 9.79 0.34 15.57
CA VAL A 188 10.36 0.77 14.29
C VAL A 188 11.58 1.64 14.61
N SER A 189 12.79 1.17 14.28
CA SER A 189 13.95 2.06 14.23
C SER A 189 14.10 2.58 12.81
N TYR A 190 14.18 3.90 12.68
CA TYR A 190 14.51 4.56 11.43
C TYR A 190 16.01 4.37 11.20
N SER A 191 16.45 3.28 10.58
CA SER A 191 17.88 3.04 10.42
C SER A 191 18.30 3.09 8.94
N GLY A 192 19.17 4.05 8.63
CA GLY A 192 19.76 4.21 7.30
C GLY A 192 18.90 4.95 6.28
N PHE A 193 19.59 5.55 5.31
CA PHE A 193 18.98 6.32 4.23
C PHE A 193 18.04 5.48 3.37
N ASP A 194 18.43 4.25 3.02
CA ASP A 194 17.63 3.40 2.14
C ASP A 194 16.29 3.00 2.77
N ALA A 195 16.27 2.70 4.07
CA ALA A 195 15.02 2.37 4.78
C ALA A 195 14.11 3.59 4.93
N TRP A 196 14.69 4.78 5.10
CA TRP A 196 13.94 6.04 5.07
C TRP A 196 13.32 6.29 3.69
N LEU A 197 14.13 6.16 2.63
CA LEU A 197 13.70 6.36 1.26
C LEU A 197 12.57 5.38 0.85
N ARG A 198 12.69 4.10 1.23
CA ARG A 198 11.72 3.03 0.90
C ARG A 198 10.34 3.21 1.53
N ARG A 199 10.27 3.84 2.70
CA ARG A 199 8.99 4.02 3.42
C ARG A 199 8.20 5.22 2.91
N GLY A 200 8.84 6.11 2.16
CA GLY A 200 8.18 7.30 1.64
C GLY A 200 6.96 7.00 0.77
N ARG A 201 6.22 8.05 0.48
CA ARG A 201 4.96 7.98 -0.27
C ARG A 201 5.10 8.72 -1.58
N LEU A 202 4.50 8.14 -2.61
CA LEU A 202 4.31 8.81 -3.88
C LEU A 202 3.04 9.65 -3.80
N CYS A 203 3.01 10.76 -4.52
CA CYS A 203 1.86 11.65 -4.65
C CYS A 203 1.43 11.69 -6.10
N HIS A 204 0.17 11.32 -6.34
CA HIS A 204 -0.48 11.39 -7.64
C HIS A 204 -1.74 12.24 -7.53
N LYS A 205 -1.97 13.12 -8.52
CA LYS A 205 -3.26 13.82 -8.63
C LYS A 205 -4.34 12.76 -8.79
N TYR A 206 -5.31 12.76 -7.88
CA TYR A 206 -6.44 11.85 -8.00
C TYR A 206 -7.33 12.36 -9.13
N GLN A 207 -7.34 11.63 -10.24
CA GLN A 207 -8.35 11.84 -11.27
C GLN A 207 -9.67 11.40 -10.64
N SER A 208 -10.50 12.38 -10.28
CA SER A 208 -11.80 12.12 -9.68
C SER A 208 -12.56 11.15 -10.56
N GLU A 209 -13.12 10.10 -9.94
CA GLU A 209 -14.13 9.27 -10.58
C GLU A 209 -15.25 10.18 -11.08
N THR A 210 -15.24 10.50 -12.38
CA THR A 210 -16.13 11.51 -12.97
C THR A 210 -17.59 11.11 -12.80
N SER A 211 -17.84 9.83 -12.55
CA SER A 211 -19.16 9.29 -12.30
C SER A 211 -19.68 9.45 -10.87
N PHE A 212 -18.84 9.73 -9.88
CA PHE A 212 -19.27 9.85 -8.49
C PHE A 212 -20.18 11.08 -8.28
N GLY A 213 -21.31 10.90 -7.59
CA GLY A 213 -22.28 11.99 -7.39
C GLY A 213 -23.13 12.31 -8.63
N ARG A 214 -23.10 11.45 -9.66
CA ARG A 214 -23.89 11.59 -10.90
C ARG A 214 -24.75 10.35 -11.19
N LEU A 215 -25.93 10.60 -11.75
CA LEU A 215 -26.83 9.59 -12.33
C LEU A 215 -26.81 9.71 -13.85
N PHE A 216 -27.00 8.58 -14.55
CA PHE A 216 -26.79 8.48 -15.99
C PHE A 216 -28.01 7.98 -16.73
N VAL A 217 -28.29 8.62 -17.87
CA VAL A 217 -29.21 8.17 -18.91
C VAL A 217 -28.36 7.72 -20.09
N LYS A 218 -28.32 6.42 -20.32
CA LYS A 218 -27.69 5.85 -21.52
C LYS A 218 -28.75 5.63 -22.58
N LEU A 219 -28.55 6.26 -23.74
CA LEU A 219 -29.39 6.07 -24.91
C LEU A 219 -29.02 4.79 -25.67
N GLU A 220 -30.00 4.21 -26.36
CA GLU A 220 -29.79 3.07 -27.27
C GLU A 220 -28.94 3.46 -28.48
N LYS A 221 -29.03 4.72 -28.92
CA LYS A 221 -28.22 5.33 -29.97
C LYS A 221 -27.83 6.76 -29.59
N PRO A 222 -26.69 7.28 -30.08
CA PRO A 222 -26.33 8.68 -29.90
C PRO A 222 -27.37 9.59 -30.55
N PHE A 223 -27.70 10.71 -29.91
CA PHE A 223 -28.50 11.74 -30.56
C PHE A 223 -27.77 12.35 -31.76
N PRO A 224 -28.51 12.81 -32.79
CA PRO A 224 -27.95 13.65 -33.82
C PRO A 224 -27.42 14.94 -33.17
N PRO A 225 -26.21 15.40 -33.53
CA PRO A 225 -25.64 16.62 -32.96
C PRO A 225 -26.61 17.80 -33.03
N ASN A 226 -26.78 18.52 -31.92
CA ASN A 226 -27.56 19.77 -31.81
C ASN A 226 -29.08 19.68 -32.07
N GLN A 227 -29.69 18.49 -32.16
CA GLN A 227 -31.14 18.39 -32.44
C GLN A 227 -31.97 18.03 -31.20
N LEU A 228 -31.55 16.99 -30.47
CA LEU A 228 -32.35 16.40 -29.38
C LEU A 228 -31.71 16.61 -27.98
N GLU A 229 -30.55 17.24 -27.92
CA GLU A 229 -29.80 17.46 -26.68
C GLU A 229 -30.37 18.60 -25.84
N LYS A 230 -30.91 19.64 -26.48
CA LYS A 230 -31.35 20.86 -25.79
C LYS A 230 -32.40 20.57 -24.70
N PRO A 231 -33.44 19.76 -24.92
CA PRO A 231 -34.37 19.42 -23.85
C PRO A 231 -33.74 18.72 -22.65
N PHE A 232 -32.69 17.94 -22.87
CA PHE A 232 -31.96 17.27 -21.79
C PHE A 232 -31.18 18.30 -20.97
N ILE A 233 -30.47 19.21 -21.64
CA ILE A 233 -29.73 20.30 -21.00
C ILE A 233 -30.66 21.23 -20.22
N ASP A 234 -31.79 21.63 -20.82
CA ASP A 234 -32.81 22.49 -20.18
C ASP A 234 -33.43 21.82 -18.95
N ASN A 235 -33.46 20.48 -18.90
CA ASN A 235 -33.88 19.69 -17.75
C ASN A 235 -32.72 19.27 -16.83
N GLY A 236 -31.54 19.90 -16.93
CA GLY A 236 -30.42 19.70 -16.01
C GLY A 236 -29.62 18.40 -16.21
N LEU A 237 -29.66 17.82 -17.41
CA LEU A 237 -28.81 16.72 -17.83
C LEU A 237 -27.67 17.25 -18.73
N SER A 238 -26.43 16.91 -18.41
CA SER A 238 -25.24 17.31 -19.18
C SER A 238 -24.71 16.16 -20.04
N SER A 239 -24.22 16.49 -21.25
CA SER A 239 -23.40 15.59 -22.06
C SER A 239 -21.91 15.86 -21.76
N GLU A 240 -21.15 14.84 -21.37
CA GLU A 240 -19.74 15.01 -20.97
C GLU A 240 -18.75 14.79 -22.13
N THR A 241 -19.08 13.93 -23.09
CA THR A 241 -18.16 13.55 -24.19
C THR A 241 -18.85 13.02 -25.45
N ASP A 242 -20.07 12.47 -25.33
CA ASP A 242 -20.81 11.82 -26.42
C ASP A 242 -22.31 12.05 -26.26
N THR A 243 -23.03 12.21 -27.38
CA THR A 243 -24.49 12.45 -27.43
C THR A 243 -25.31 11.19 -27.08
N GLN A 244 -24.66 10.10 -26.68
CA GLN A 244 -25.29 8.87 -26.20
C GLN A 244 -25.50 8.81 -24.68
N VAL A 245 -24.72 9.55 -23.89
CA VAL A 245 -24.76 9.44 -22.41
C VAL A 245 -24.96 10.81 -21.78
N PHE A 246 -26.09 10.95 -21.10
CA PHE A 246 -26.42 12.14 -20.34
C PHE A 246 -26.25 11.88 -18.85
N SER A 247 -25.66 12.81 -18.13
CA SER A 247 -25.45 12.72 -16.69
C SER A 247 -26.20 13.84 -15.95
N ARG A 248 -26.64 13.57 -14.74
CA ARG A 248 -27.22 14.59 -13.83
C ARG A 248 -26.56 14.46 -12.47
N ARG A 249 -26.02 15.57 -11.96
CA ARG A 249 -25.59 15.64 -10.56
C ARG A 249 -26.81 15.59 -9.65
N TYR A 250 -26.77 14.72 -8.64
CA TYR A 250 -27.84 14.62 -7.64
C TYR A 250 -27.49 15.30 -6.32
N ILE A 251 -26.23 15.70 -6.15
CA ILE A 251 -25.74 16.62 -5.12
C ILE A 251 -25.42 17.96 -5.78
N ASN A 252 -26.07 19.02 -5.31
CA ASN A 252 -25.89 20.39 -5.80
C ASN A 252 -24.82 21.11 -4.99
N GLU A 253 -23.55 20.74 -5.19
CA GLU A 253 -22.43 21.56 -4.74
C GLU A 253 -21.60 21.99 -5.96
N ASN A 254 -21.37 23.30 -6.09
CA ASN A 254 -20.52 23.87 -7.12
C ASN A 254 -19.07 23.50 -6.82
N LEU A 255 -18.66 22.30 -7.23
CA LEU A 255 -17.26 21.97 -7.44
C LEU A 255 -16.82 22.79 -8.66
N GLU A 256 -16.29 23.99 -8.42
CA GLU A 256 -15.64 24.77 -9.47
C GLU A 256 -14.61 23.89 -10.20
N GLU A 257 -14.61 23.97 -11.53
CA GLU A 257 -13.58 23.31 -12.33
C GLU A 257 -12.22 23.88 -11.95
N VAL A 258 -11.30 22.98 -11.59
CA VAL A 258 -10.00 23.35 -11.07
C VAL A 258 -9.18 23.97 -12.20
N ASP A 259 -8.93 25.28 -12.09
CA ASP A 259 -7.91 25.94 -12.87
C ASP A 259 -6.54 25.35 -12.52
N GLU A 260 -5.86 24.73 -13.48
CA GLU A 260 -4.59 24.02 -13.26
C GLU A 260 -3.48 24.95 -12.77
N GLU A 261 -3.60 26.26 -13.05
CA GLU A 261 -2.65 27.29 -12.59
C GLU A 261 -2.72 27.52 -11.06
N LYS A 262 -3.79 27.09 -10.39
CA LYS A 262 -3.95 27.18 -8.92
C LYS A 262 -3.49 25.91 -8.18
N SER A 263 -2.55 25.16 -8.76
CA SER A 263 -2.01 23.95 -8.12
C SER A 263 -1.40 24.28 -6.74
N PRO A 264 -1.66 23.48 -5.69
CA PRO A 264 -1.14 23.77 -4.37
C PRO A 264 0.40 23.84 -4.35
N ARG A 265 0.94 24.93 -3.80
CA ARG A 265 2.40 25.17 -3.73
C ARG A 265 3.16 24.13 -2.90
N TRP A 266 2.45 23.41 -2.02
CA TRP A 266 3.05 22.42 -1.11
C TRP A 266 3.77 21.29 -1.86
N ARG A 267 3.30 20.88 -3.04
CA ARG A 267 3.92 19.76 -3.78
C ARG A 267 5.38 20.06 -4.14
N GLY A 268 5.67 21.28 -4.61
CA GLY A 268 7.04 21.69 -4.92
C GLY A 268 7.93 21.86 -3.68
N GLN A 269 7.31 22.18 -2.53
CA GLN A 269 8.00 22.42 -1.26
C GLN A 269 8.35 21.13 -0.51
N TYR A 270 7.45 20.15 -0.50
CA TYR A 270 7.57 18.95 0.34
C TYR A 270 7.87 17.66 -0.44
N PHE A 271 7.78 17.68 -1.78
CA PHE A 271 7.97 16.50 -2.60
C PHE A 271 9.16 16.62 -3.57
N VAL A 272 9.87 15.51 -3.75
CA VAL A 272 10.96 15.33 -4.71
C VAL A 272 10.38 14.63 -5.92
N GLU A 273 10.60 15.17 -7.12
CA GLU A 273 10.15 14.53 -8.35
C GLU A 273 11.10 13.36 -8.67
N THR A 274 10.53 12.22 -9.03
CA THR A 274 11.23 10.98 -9.37
C THR A 274 10.55 10.34 -10.58
N LEU A 275 11.17 9.31 -11.16
CA LEU A 275 10.59 8.51 -12.25
C LEU A 275 9.23 7.87 -11.89
N TYR A 276 9.00 7.57 -10.60
CA TYR A 276 7.74 6.98 -10.12
C TYR A 276 6.71 8.04 -9.69
N GLY A 277 7.01 9.33 -9.84
CA GLY A 277 6.15 10.44 -9.44
C GLY A 277 6.76 11.30 -8.33
N HIS A 278 5.92 11.99 -7.57
CA HIS A 278 6.38 12.91 -6.54
C HIS A 278 6.53 12.18 -5.22
N TRP A 279 7.75 12.01 -4.71
CA TRP A 279 8.05 11.31 -3.47
C TRP A 279 8.14 12.27 -2.27
N THR A 280 7.63 11.87 -1.10
CA THR A 280 7.90 12.50 0.20
C THR A 280 8.17 11.44 1.26
N SER A 281 8.82 11.80 2.36
CA SER A 281 9.08 10.84 3.45
C SER A 281 7.80 10.48 4.21
N SER A 282 7.81 9.33 4.90
CA SER A 282 6.64 8.93 5.70
C SER A 282 6.38 9.91 6.83
N GLU A 283 7.42 10.42 7.46
CA GLU A 283 7.32 11.34 8.59
C GLU A 283 6.69 12.67 8.16
N CYS A 284 7.16 13.22 7.03
CA CYS A 284 6.55 14.40 6.39
C CYS A 284 5.06 14.20 6.16
N PHE A 285 4.70 13.03 5.61
CA PHE A 285 3.32 12.71 5.31
C PHE A 285 2.48 12.57 6.57
N GLU A 286 2.95 11.82 7.58
CA GLU A 286 2.20 11.59 8.81
C GLU A 286 1.95 12.89 9.59
N ASP A 287 2.91 13.81 9.59
CA ASP A 287 2.78 15.09 10.29
C ASP A 287 1.92 16.11 9.49
N LEU A 288 2.04 16.12 8.16
CA LEU A 288 1.45 17.16 7.31
C LEU A 288 0.34 16.64 6.37
N GLU A 289 -0.19 15.44 6.57
CA GLU A 289 -1.20 14.83 5.70
C GLU A 289 -2.40 15.76 5.44
N SER A 290 -2.88 16.43 6.50
CA SER A 290 -3.99 17.38 6.43
C SER A 290 -3.71 18.61 5.58
N HIS A 291 -2.44 18.96 5.39
CA HIS A 291 -2.00 20.07 4.54
C HIS A 291 -1.91 19.68 3.07
N PHE A 292 -1.78 18.38 2.76
CA PHE A 292 -1.62 17.87 1.40
C PHE A 292 -2.95 17.67 0.69
N VAL A 293 -3.70 18.76 0.60
CA VAL A 293 -5.02 18.81 -0.03
C VAL A 293 -5.01 19.68 -1.29
N GLY A 294 -5.87 19.31 -2.22
CA GLY A 294 -6.15 20.04 -3.44
C GLY A 294 -7.19 21.14 -3.23
N VAL A 295 -7.81 21.55 -4.33
CA VAL A 295 -8.79 22.63 -4.32
C VAL A 295 -10.14 22.15 -3.78
N ASN A 296 -10.76 22.98 -2.93
CA ASN A 296 -12.09 22.78 -2.34
C ASN A 296 -12.29 21.46 -1.55
N PRO A 297 -11.37 21.08 -0.64
CA PRO A 297 -11.48 19.82 0.12
C PRO A 297 -12.73 19.79 1.00
N GLU A 298 -13.14 20.94 1.57
CA GLU A 298 -14.35 21.04 2.39
C GLU A 298 -15.62 20.81 1.58
N THR A 299 -15.72 21.33 0.35
CA THR A 299 -16.84 21.05 -0.56
C THR A 299 -16.85 19.57 -0.92
N ARG A 300 -15.72 18.98 -1.27
CA ARG A 300 -15.64 17.53 -1.56
C ARG A 300 -16.05 16.68 -0.37
N LYS A 301 -15.68 17.09 0.85
CA LYS A 301 -16.07 16.43 2.10
C LYS A 301 -17.58 16.53 2.33
N LYS A 302 -18.20 17.68 2.09
CA LYS A 302 -19.65 17.83 2.16
C LYS A 302 -20.37 16.92 1.16
N VAL A 303 -19.89 16.80 -0.08
CA VAL A 303 -20.44 15.86 -1.07
C VAL A 303 -20.36 14.42 -0.57
N VAL A 304 -19.20 13.98 -0.09
CA VAL A 304 -19.01 12.62 0.46
C VAL A 304 -19.96 12.37 1.63
N ASN A 305 -20.03 13.28 2.59
CA ASN A 305 -20.90 13.14 3.76
C ASN A 305 -22.38 13.12 3.36
N ALA A 306 -22.81 14.00 2.46
CA ALA A 306 -24.19 14.04 1.97
C ALA A 306 -24.61 12.71 1.32
N ILE A 307 -23.70 12.02 0.63
CA ILE A 307 -23.96 10.70 0.04
C ILE A 307 -23.90 9.59 1.10
N ALA A 308 -22.89 9.60 1.97
CA ALA A 308 -22.68 8.56 2.98
C ALA A 308 -23.80 8.53 4.05
N GLU A 309 -24.31 9.70 4.42
CA GLU A 309 -25.31 9.90 5.48
C GLU A 309 -26.75 10.00 4.94
N ALA A 310 -26.93 9.85 3.62
CA ALA A 310 -28.23 9.99 2.96
C ALA A 310 -29.28 9.05 3.54
N SER A 311 -30.43 9.60 3.96
CA SER A 311 -31.58 8.80 4.37
C SER A 311 -32.29 8.18 3.16
N ASP A 312 -33.18 7.22 3.39
CA ASP A 312 -34.01 6.68 2.30
C ASP A 312 -34.93 7.74 1.67
N ALA A 313 -35.32 8.76 2.43
CA ALA A 313 -36.08 9.90 1.91
C ALA A 313 -35.24 10.73 0.93
N ASP A 314 -33.97 11.01 1.26
CA ASP A 314 -33.05 11.76 0.39
C ASP A 314 -32.80 11.00 -0.92
N ARG A 315 -32.53 9.70 -0.80
CA ARG A 315 -32.29 8.81 -1.96
C ARG A 315 -33.51 8.75 -2.88
N ASN A 316 -34.70 8.61 -2.32
CA ASN A 316 -35.93 8.62 -3.10
C ASN A 316 -36.14 9.98 -3.77
N ALA A 317 -35.89 11.09 -3.08
CA ALA A 317 -35.98 12.43 -3.66
C ALA A 317 -34.99 12.63 -4.83
N TRP A 318 -33.77 12.07 -4.75
CA TRP A 318 -32.83 12.07 -5.87
C TRP A 318 -33.34 11.28 -7.08
N LEU A 319 -33.91 10.10 -6.85
CA LEU A 319 -34.46 9.25 -7.89
C LEU A 319 -35.69 9.86 -8.56
N GLU A 320 -36.57 10.51 -7.80
CA GLU A 320 -37.72 11.24 -8.36
C GLU A 320 -37.24 12.40 -9.23
N ARG A 321 -36.36 13.28 -8.72
CA ARG A 321 -35.83 14.40 -9.50
C ARG A 321 -35.15 13.95 -10.80
N PHE A 322 -34.48 12.79 -10.76
CA PHE A 322 -33.85 12.21 -11.95
C PHE A 322 -34.89 11.65 -12.94
N SER A 323 -35.91 10.97 -12.45
CA SER A 323 -36.98 10.39 -13.28
C SER A 323 -37.84 11.49 -13.91
N ASP A 324 -38.16 12.55 -13.16
CA ASP A 324 -38.84 13.74 -13.64
C ASP A 324 -38.05 14.44 -14.74
N ALA A 325 -36.73 14.55 -14.58
CA ALA A 325 -35.86 15.15 -15.61
C ALA A 325 -35.92 14.38 -16.93
N ILE A 326 -35.88 13.04 -16.88
CA ILE A 326 -36.02 12.20 -18.08
C ILE A 326 -37.40 12.39 -18.68
N LYS A 327 -38.45 12.28 -17.87
CA LYS A 327 -39.83 12.41 -18.31
C LYS A 327 -40.06 13.74 -19.02
N ASN A 328 -39.74 14.85 -18.36
CA ASN A 328 -39.91 16.20 -18.91
C ASN A 328 -39.07 16.41 -20.17
N ALA A 329 -37.84 15.91 -20.22
CA ALA A 329 -37.02 15.99 -21.43
C ALA A 329 -37.67 15.22 -22.59
N THR A 330 -38.23 14.04 -22.32
CA THR A 330 -38.83 13.19 -23.35
C THR A 330 -40.21 13.67 -23.82
N GLU A 331 -40.98 14.36 -22.97
CA GLU A 331 -42.27 14.97 -23.35
C GLU A 331 -42.13 16.08 -24.40
N THR A 332 -40.94 16.67 -24.54
CA THR A 332 -40.67 17.68 -25.58
C THR A 332 -40.30 17.08 -26.95
N ILE A 333 -40.09 15.76 -27.03
CA ILE A 333 -39.75 15.07 -28.27
C ILE A 333 -41.05 14.89 -29.08
N GLN A 334 -41.17 15.65 -30.18
CA GLN A 334 -42.40 15.72 -30.97
C GLN A 334 -42.72 14.45 -31.76
N ASN A 335 -41.70 13.66 -32.12
CA ASN A 335 -41.85 12.45 -32.92
C ASN A 335 -41.74 11.19 -32.04
N PRO A 336 -42.83 10.42 -31.85
CA PRO A 336 -42.82 9.20 -31.05
C PRO A 336 -41.85 8.11 -31.55
N GLU A 337 -41.50 8.11 -32.84
CA GLU A 337 -40.52 7.15 -33.37
C GLU A 337 -39.10 7.42 -32.86
N ASP A 338 -38.76 8.69 -32.57
CA ASP A 338 -37.46 9.04 -32.01
C ASP A 338 -37.29 8.45 -30.60
N LEU A 339 -38.36 8.39 -29.80
CA LEU A 339 -38.34 7.75 -28.49
C LEU A 339 -37.95 6.26 -28.60
N LYS A 340 -38.48 5.55 -29.60
CA LYS A 340 -38.15 4.13 -29.83
C LYS A 340 -36.73 3.92 -30.35
N ILE A 341 -36.18 4.89 -31.08
CA ILE A 341 -34.82 4.83 -31.63
C ILE A 341 -33.77 5.03 -30.54
N TYR A 342 -34.00 5.99 -29.64
CA TYR A 342 -32.99 6.46 -28.69
C TYR A 342 -33.18 5.93 -27.27
N PHE A 343 -34.36 5.48 -26.86
CA PHE A 343 -34.64 5.05 -25.49
C PHE A 343 -35.07 3.59 -25.39
N LYS A 344 -34.88 3.02 -24.20
CA LYS A 344 -35.66 1.84 -23.80
C LYS A 344 -37.12 2.26 -23.60
N VAL A 345 -38.02 1.69 -24.39
CA VAL A 345 -39.46 1.93 -24.31
C VAL A 345 -40.21 0.75 -23.67
N THR A 346 -41.41 1.01 -23.15
CA THR A 346 -42.36 0.00 -22.69
C THR A 346 -43.09 -0.62 -23.89
N LYS A 347 -43.97 -1.60 -23.62
CA LYS A 347 -44.82 -2.19 -24.68
C LYS A 347 -45.77 -1.17 -25.31
N ASP A 348 -46.13 -0.13 -24.56
CA ASP A 348 -47.05 0.93 -24.99
C ASP A 348 -46.33 2.03 -25.80
N GLY A 349 -45.00 1.95 -25.95
CA GLY A 349 -44.19 2.90 -26.72
C GLY A 349 -43.62 4.06 -25.91
N ASP A 350 -44.00 4.19 -24.63
CA ASP A 350 -43.49 5.21 -23.72
C ASP A 350 -42.08 4.89 -23.22
N VAL A 351 -41.33 5.92 -22.81
CA VAL A 351 -40.00 5.72 -22.20
C VAL A 351 -40.13 4.90 -20.92
N ASN A 352 -39.31 3.85 -20.81
CA ASN A 352 -39.31 2.94 -19.67
C ASN A 352 -38.58 3.57 -18.47
N LEU A 353 -39.24 4.50 -17.77
CA LEU A 353 -38.69 5.17 -16.59
C LEU A 353 -38.26 4.18 -15.50
N SER A 354 -38.97 3.05 -15.35
CA SER A 354 -38.62 1.98 -14.40
C SER A 354 -37.24 1.38 -14.69
N HIS A 355 -36.85 1.23 -15.96
CA HIS A 355 -35.52 0.79 -16.35
C HIS A 355 -34.43 1.76 -15.88
N TYR A 356 -34.59 3.04 -16.20
CA TYR A 356 -33.61 4.08 -15.83
C TYR A 356 -33.54 4.30 -14.32
N ARG A 357 -34.69 4.28 -13.64
CA ARG A 357 -34.78 4.36 -12.18
C ARG A 357 -34.06 3.20 -11.49
N LYS A 358 -34.19 1.98 -12.01
CA LYS A 358 -33.46 0.80 -11.49
C LYS A 358 -31.94 0.99 -11.62
N ASN A 359 -31.47 1.44 -12.77
CA ASN A 359 -30.04 1.71 -12.99
C ASN A 359 -29.52 2.82 -12.06
N ALA A 360 -30.30 3.90 -11.91
CA ALA A 360 -29.99 4.99 -11.00
C ALA A 360 -29.91 4.51 -9.54
N LYS A 361 -30.85 3.67 -9.10
CA LYS A 361 -30.83 3.07 -7.75
C LYS A 361 -29.56 2.25 -7.51
N ASN A 362 -29.16 1.42 -8.47
CA ASN A 362 -27.92 0.65 -8.37
C ASN A 362 -26.69 1.56 -8.28
N LYS A 363 -26.66 2.63 -9.08
CA LYS A 363 -25.58 3.62 -9.04
C LYS A 363 -25.51 4.35 -7.70
N LEU A 364 -26.64 4.78 -7.13
CA LEU A 364 -26.69 5.38 -5.79
C LEU A 364 -26.13 4.44 -4.73
N GLN A 365 -26.48 3.16 -4.77
CA GLN A 365 -25.95 2.17 -3.83
C GLN A 365 -24.43 2.02 -3.94
N SER A 366 -23.91 2.05 -5.17
CA SER A 366 -22.47 2.03 -5.42
C SER A 366 -21.78 3.28 -4.87
N ASP A 367 -22.35 4.47 -5.09
CA ASP A 367 -21.81 5.72 -4.57
C ASP A 367 -21.83 5.78 -3.04
N ILE A 368 -22.88 5.27 -2.39
CA ILE A 368 -22.93 5.14 -0.93
C ILE A 368 -21.80 4.24 -0.43
N SER A 369 -21.60 3.09 -1.08
CA SER A 369 -20.53 2.15 -0.71
C SER A 369 -19.14 2.77 -0.88
N LEU A 370 -18.94 3.56 -1.94
CA LEU A 370 -17.70 4.33 -2.14
C LEU A 370 -17.53 5.42 -1.08
N ALA A 371 -18.57 6.20 -0.80
CA ALA A 371 -18.54 7.28 0.20
C ALA A 371 -18.34 6.77 1.64
N GLN A 372 -18.58 5.48 1.89
CA GLN A 372 -18.28 4.83 3.18
C GLN A 372 -16.86 4.24 3.22
N SER A 373 -16.16 4.16 2.09
CA SER A 373 -14.78 3.66 2.03
C SER A 373 -13.80 4.74 2.46
N ALA A 374 -13.10 4.53 3.57
CA ALA A 374 -12.09 5.46 4.09
C ALA A 374 -11.04 5.84 3.04
N ASN A 375 -10.59 4.87 2.25
CA ASN A 375 -9.58 5.08 1.21
C ASN A 375 -10.12 5.92 0.03
N PHE A 376 -11.38 5.72 -0.36
CA PHE A 376 -12.02 6.57 -1.36
C PHE A 376 -12.18 7.99 -0.82
N ASN A 377 -12.69 8.15 0.40
CA ASN A 377 -12.91 9.45 1.03
C ASN A 377 -11.63 10.28 1.11
N GLN A 378 -10.54 9.67 1.60
CA GLN A 378 -9.25 10.33 1.70
C GLN A 378 -8.78 10.83 0.32
N ARG A 379 -8.88 10.01 -0.74
CA ARG A 379 -8.46 10.39 -2.10
C ARG A 379 -9.36 11.42 -2.75
N TYR A 380 -10.68 11.25 -2.61
CA TYR A 380 -11.66 12.15 -3.18
C TYR A 380 -11.54 13.54 -2.54
N ILE A 381 -11.56 13.61 -1.20
CA ILE A 381 -11.51 14.85 -0.43
C ILE A 381 -10.19 15.59 -0.64
N SER A 382 -9.05 14.90 -0.48
CA SER A 382 -7.75 15.53 -0.72
C SER A 382 -7.54 15.87 -2.19
N GLY A 383 -8.17 15.16 -3.13
CA GLY A 383 -7.89 15.29 -4.55
C GLY A 383 -6.53 14.71 -4.97
N TYR A 384 -5.89 13.96 -4.08
CA TYR A 384 -4.61 13.29 -4.30
C TYR A 384 -4.64 11.86 -3.77
N SER A 385 -3.80 11.02 -4.33
CA SER A 385 -3.54 9.67 -3.83
C SER A 385 -2.12 9.61 -3.35
N PHE A 386 -1.94 9.11 -2.13
CA PHE A 386 -0.64 9.00 -1.45
C PHE A 386 -0.23 7.55 -1.18
N PRO A 387 -0.13 6.70 -2.23
CA PRO A 387 0.31 5.33 -2.04
C PRO A 387 1.74 5.32 -1.48
N ARG A 388 2.05 4.30 -0.67
CA ARG A 388 3.42 4.02 -0.27
C ARG A 388 4.25 3.65 -1.50
N LEU A 389 5.54 3.96 -1.46
CA LEU A 389 6.47 3.51 -2.49
C LEU A 389 6.38 1.97 -2.59
N PRO A 390 6.22 1.41 -3.79
CA PRO A 390 6.20 -0.04 -3.96
C PRO A 390 7.55 -0.65 -3.56
N SER A 391 7.56 -1.95 -3.26
CA SER A 391 8.81 -2.66 -3.03
C SER A 391 9.60 -2.76 -4.34
N LEU A 392 10.66 -1.97 -4.45
CA LEU A 392 11.45 -1.87 -5.68
C LEU A 392 12.46 -3.01 -5.88
N GLY A 393 12.79 -3.79 -4.84
CA GLY A 393 13.71 -4.92 -4.97
C GLY A 393 15.07 -4.49 -5.53
N GLU A 394 15.43 -4.99 -6.71
CA GLU A 394 16.66 -4.64 -7.46
C GLU A 394 16.60 -3.22 -8.06
N GLU A 395 15.42 -2.69 -8.38
CA GLU A 395 15.22 -1.33 -8.93
C GLU A 395 15.41 -0.22 -7.86
N HIS A 396 15.62 -0.59 -6.59
CA HIS A 396 15.81 0.38 -5.51
C HIS A 396 17.04 1.25 -5.72
N GLU A 397 18.12 0.69 -6.27
CA GLU A 397 19.35 1.45 -6.52
C GLU A 397 19.14 2.53 -7.57
N ASP A 398 18.46 2.19 -8.66
CA ASP A 398 18.11 3.13 -9.73
C ASP A 398 17.19 4.23 -9.20
N PHE A 399 16.22 3.88 -8.35
CA PHE A 399 15.37 4.86 -7.69
C PHE A 399 16.15 5.79 -6.75
N ALA A 400 17.07 5.26 -5.95
CA ALA A 400 17.89 6.05 -5.04
C ALA A 400 18.79 7.03 -5.81
N LEU A 401 19.37 6.59 -6.93
CA LEU A 401 20.15 7.43 -7.83
C LEU A 401 19.31 8.51 -8.50
N ASP A 402 18.12 8.17 -9.01
CA ASP A 402 17.19 9.13 -9.61
C ASP A 402 16.75 10.19 -8.60
N TRP A 403 16.39 9.76 -7.38
CA TRP A 403 16.05 10.66 -6.29
C TRP A 403 17.21 11.61 -5.97
N CYS A 404 18.44 11.09 -5.87
CA CYS A 404 19.64 11.90 -5.65
C CYS A 404 19.92 12.86 -6.81
N ALA A 405 19.70 12.44 -8.06
CA ALA A 405 19.84 13.30 -9.23
C ALA A 405 18.85 14.47 -9.19
N SER A 406 17.59 14.21 -8.81
CA SER A 406 16.56 15.24 -8.62
C SER A 406 16.91 16.21 -7.50
N ILE A 407 17.43 15.73 -6.37
CA ILE A 407 17.95 16.60 -5.30
C ILE A 407 19.10 17.45 -5.81
N LEU A 408 20.09 16.85 -6.46
CA LEU A 408 21.28 17.54 -6.96
C LEU A 408 20.92 18.65 -7.97
N ASN A 409 19.97 18.37 -8.86
CA ASN A 409 19.44 19.36 -9.81
C ASN A 409 18.79 20.55 -9.10
N LYS A 410 18.12 20.33 -7.96
CA LYS A 410 17.57 21.40 -7.13
C LYS A 410 18.65 22.13 -6.32
N LEU A 411 19.66 21.42 -5.80
CA LEU A 411 20.79 22.00 -5.06
C LEU A 411 21.59 23.00 -5.90
N LYS A 412 21.70 22.79 -7.20
CA LYS A 412 22.40 23.71 -8.13
C LYS A 412 21.67 25.03 -8.36
N ARG A 413 20.41 25.17 -7.93
CA ARG A 413 19.61 26.39 -8.12
C ARG A 413 19.97 27.43 -7.06
N GLN A 414 20.02 28.70 -7.48
CA GLN A 414 20.29 29.83 -6.58
C GLN A 414 19.25 29.95 -5.46
N ARG A 415 17.96 29.79 -5.80
CA ARG A 415 16.85 29.77 -4.84
C ARG A 415 16.26 28.36 -4.76
N VAL A 416 16.32 27.76 -3.58
CA VAL A 416 15.68 26.46 -3.28
C VAL A 416 14.44 26.71 -2.46
N THR A 417 13.32 26.19 -2.93
CA THR A 417 12.02 26.25 -2.25
C THR A 417 11.60 24.91 -1.64
N ASN A 418 12.29 23.83 -2.01
CA ASN A 418 12.01 22.50 -1.50
C ASN A 418 12.70 22.28 -0.15
N LYS A 419 11.94 21.95 0.88
CA LYS A 419 12.43 21.87 2.26
C LYS A 419 13.40 20.71 2.49
N ILE A 420 13.16 19.55 1.85
CA ILE A 420 14.11 18.41 1.87
C ILE A 420 15.47 18.84 1.32
N VAL A 421 15.45 19.52 0.17
CA VAL A 421 16.68 20.02 -0.48
C VAL A 421 17.38 21.07 0.38
N LEU A 422 16.65 21.96 1.06
CA LEU A 422 17.24 22.94 1.97
C LEU A 422 17.97 22.25 3.12
N LYS A 423 17.36 21.25 3.75
CA LYS A 423 17.98 20.53 4.87
C LYS A 423 19.19 19.71 4.44
N ILE A 424 19.16 19.12 3.24
CA ILE A 424 20.34 18.48 2.65
C ILE A 424 21.44 19.51 2.41
N ARG A 425 21.11 20.69 1.85
CA ARG A 425 22.08 21.77 1.63
C ARG A 425 22.74 22.24 2.93
N GLU A 426 21.94 22.41 3.99
CA GLU A 426 22.43 22.77 5.32
C GLU A 426 23.36 21.70 5.89
N ALA A 427 22.97 20.42 5.80
CA ALA A 427 23.76 19.30 6.29
C ALA A 427 25.06 19.04 5.49
N LEU A 428 25.12 19.52 4.25
CA LEU A 428 26.31 19.46 3.39
C LEU A 428 27.34 20.56 3.71
N ASP A 429 26.99 21.58 4.50
CA ASP A 429 27.89 22.67 4.91
C ASP A 429 28.72 23.31 3.77
N GLY A 430 28.09 23.50 2.61
CA GLY A 430 28.72 24.10 1.43
C GLY A 430 29.44 23.12 0.48
N GLU A 431 29.62 21.85 0.86
CA GLU A 431 30.14 20.81 -0.03
C GLU A 431 29.03 20.30 -0.96
N THR A 432 29.00 20.76 -2.21
CA THR A 432 28.03 20.25 -3.19
C THR A 432 28.59 19.02 -3.90
N PRO A 433 27.95 17.84 -3.80
CA PRO A 433 28.38 16.65 -4.53
C PRO A 433 28.40 16.89 -6.03
N GLN A 434 29.37 16.31 -6.73
CA GLN A 434 29.51 16.45 -8.18
C GLN A 434 28.56 15.52 -8.96
N SER A 435 28.15 14.41 -8.34
CA SER A 435 27.29 13.41 -8.97
C SER A 435 26.20 12.87 -8.03
N ALA A 436 25.17 12.23 -8.61
CA ALA A 436 24.12 11.57 -7.85
C ALA A 436 24.65 10.39 -7.02
N SER A 437 25.62 9.63 -7.57
CA SER A 437 26.29 8.53 -6.86
C SER A 437 27.05 9.02 -5.64
N GLU A 438 27.77 10.14 -5.76
CA GLU A 438 28.51 10.73 -4.63
C GLU A 438 27.55 11.23 -3.54
N LEU A 439 26.43 11.86 -3.92
CA LEU A 439 25.39 12.25 -2.95
C LEU A 439 24.79 11.01 -2.27
N LEU A 440 24.52 9.94 -3.00
CA LEU A 440 23.97 8.69 -2.47
C LEU A 440 24.93 8.04 -1.47
N ASP A 441 26.21 7.94 -1.81
CA ASP A 441 27.25 7.38 -0.95
C ASP A 441 27.39 8.20 0.34
N LYS A 442 27.36 9.53 0.23
CA LYS A 442 27.41 10.43 1.39
C LYS A 442 26.18 10.27 2.27
N LEU A 443 24.98 10.25 1.68
CA LEU A 443 23.73 10.04 2.41
C LEU A 443 23.71 8.69 3.13
N ARG A 444 24.21 7.61 2.52
CA ARG A 444 24.29 6.28 3.16
C ARG A 444 25.32 6.22 4.28
N THR A 445 26.45 6.90 4.11
CA THR A 445 27.58 6.86 5.07
C THR A 445 27.33 7.77 6.28
N GLU A 446 26.77 8.95 6.05
CA GLU A 446 26.61 10.00 7.05
C GLU A 446 25.15 10.11 7.55
N TRP A 447 24.27 9.17 7.17
CA TRP A 447 22.84 9.21 7.48
C TRP A 447 22.56 9.50 8.95
N ASP A 448 23.11 8.65 9.82
CA ASP A 448 22.88 8.69 11.28
C ASP A 448 23.52 9.91 11.97
N GLY A 449 24.28 10.72 11.22
CA GLY A 449 24.88 11.98 11.67
C GLY A 449 23.99 13.19 11.41
N SER A 450 24.47 14.10 10.57
CA SER A 450 23.84 15.40 10.30
C SER A 450 22.54 15.29 9.50
N PHE A 451 22.41 14.28 8.64
CA PHE A 451 21.27 14.16 7.72
C PHE A 451 19.99 13.72 8.41
N HIS A 452 19.98 12.60 9.13
CA HIS A 452 18.77 12.04 9.71
C HIS A 452 18.11 13.01 10.69
N SER A 453 18.89 13.62 11.60
CA SER A 453 18.36 14.56 12.60
C SER A 453 17.77 15.82 11.95
N SER A 454 18.40 16.34 10.89
CA SER A 454 17.94 17.52 10.17
C SER A 454 16.73 17.23 9.29
N LEU A 455 16.67 16.06 8.66
CA LEU A 455 15.62 15.66 7.73
C LEU A 455 14.35 15.11 8.41
N VAL A 456 14.45 14.55 9.61
CA VAL A 456 13.27 14.03 10.33
C VAL A 456 12.58 15.11 11.16
N LYS A 457 13.33 16.09 11.69
CA LYS A 457 12.76 17.10 12.61
C LYS A 457 12.17 18.33 11.93
N PHE A 458 12.58 18.65 10.71
CA PHE A 458 12.21 19.95 10.12
C PHE A 458 10.73 20.11 9.79
N TYR A 459 9.97 19.02 9.71
CA TYR A 459 8.52 19.07 9.46
C TYR A 459 7.76 19.68 10.65
N LEU A 460 8.31 19.57 11.87
CA LEU A 460 7.67 19.98 13.12
C LEU A 460 7.98 21.42 13.54
N GLU A 461 9.05 22.03 13.02
CA GLU A 461 9.54 23.33 13.48
C GLU A 461 8.91 24.53 12.74
N ASP A 462 8.13 24.29 11.68
CA ASP A 462 7.66 25.32 10.73
C ASP A 462 6.14 25.62 10.77
N ASP A 463 5.41 25.11 11.78
CA ASP A 463 3.94 25.29 11.92
C ASP A 463 3.48 26.72 12.28
N ASN A 464 4.37 27.72 12.20
CA ASN A 464 4.04 29.13 12.43
C ASN A 464 3.60 29.88 11.15
N PHE A 465 3.24 29.19 10.07
CA PHE A 465 2.72 29.83 8.86
C PHE A 465 1.28 29.40 8.55
N SER A 466 0.38 29.69 9.49
CA SER A 466 -0.97 30.11 9.14
C SER A 466 -0.92 31.58 8.67
N ASP A 467 -1.43 31.84 7.47
CA ASP A 467 -1.74 33.16 6.88
C ASP A 467 -0.57 34.03 6.37
N THR A 468 -0.10 33.75 5.14
CA THR A 468 0.26 34.80 4.14
C THR A 468 -0.06 34.37 2.72
#